data_AF-A0A5N5MMS7-F1
#
_entry.id   AF-A0A5N5MMS7-F1
#
_cell.length_a   1.000
_cell.length_b   1.000
_cell.length_c   1.000
_cell.angle_alpha   90.00
_cell.angle_beta   90.00
_cell.angle_gamma   90.00
#
_symmetry.space_group_name_H-M   'P 1'
#
loop_
_entity.id
_entity.type
_entity.pdbx_description
1 polymer ?
#
loop_
_entity_poly.entity_id
_entity_poly.type
_entity_poly.pdbx_seq_one_letter_code
_entity_poly.pdbx_strand_id
1 'polypeptide(L)'
;MFGSGSSIGHDNSGVIPVRFVWPYGGGEVSIFGTFTRWIDLLPMSPVEGCPNVFQIVVSLVPGLHQFKFRVDGQWRVDEQLSFVDGHYGMVNTVVLTKDPPQILNSETPGRSNMELDDVSVCPEVIQGISAPDLEVSRHRISAFLSTHTAYELLPESGKVIALDVTLPVKQAFHILYEQGIPMAPLWDFCKGQFVGVLTALDFILILREAGPYDSLKDVSLKILQNSVSTVPIIHSASQEGSFPQLLYLASLSGILKCICRYFRHCAGSLPILEQPICSIPLGTWVPKIGEPNGRPFAMLRPNASLGAALSLLSQANVSSIPIVNDNDSLLDVYSRSDITALAKDKAYAQIHLDEISIHQALQLGQNANSSNALYNGQRCQMCLRTDSLHKVMERLANPGVRRLLIVEAGSKRVEGVISLSDVFRFLLGV
;
A
#
# COMPACT_ATOMS: atom_id res chain seq x y z
N MET A 1 -21.57 -67.70 -20.22
CA MET A 1 -22.32 -66.45 -20.50
C MET A 1 -22.11 -65.53 -19.31
N PHE A 2 -21.19 -64.56 -19.44
CA PHE A 2 -21.50 -63.12 -19.58
C PHE A 2 -22.31 -62.65 -18.36
N GLY A 3 -21.71 -61.95 -17.37
CA GLY A 3 -21.14 -60.59 -17.47
C GLY A 3 -22.17 -59.66 -16.81
N SER A 4 -21.90 -58.98 -15.68
CA SER A 4 -21.24 -57.66 -15.49
C SER A 4 -22.18 -56.96 -14.49
N GLY A 5 -21.85 -56.14 -13.51
CA GLY A 5 -20.72 -55.28 -13.25
C GLY A 5 -21.16 -54.39 -12.07
N SER A 6 -20.28 -54.18 -11.12
CA SER A 6 -20.41 -53.31 -9.95
C SER A 6 -20.37 -51.83 -10.35
N SER A 7 -21.35 -51.02 -9.91
CA SER A 7 -21.29 -49.55 -10.03
C SER A 7 -20.79 -48.93 -8.72
N ILE A 8 -19.61 -48.33 -8.84
CA ILE A 8 -18.82 -47.61 -7.85
C ILE A 8 -19.45 -46.24 -7.53
N GLY A 9 -19.28 -45.81 -6.28
CA GLY A 9 -19.77 -44.54 -5.75
C GLY A 9 -19.23 -43.31 -6.48
N HIS A 10 -20.09 -42.29 -6.55
CA HIS A 10 -19.74 -40.93 -6.95
C HIS A 10 -18.78 -40.31 -5.93
N ASP A 11 -17.51 -40.13 -6.31
CA ASP A 11 -16.61 -39.25 -5.59
C ASP A 11 -16.60 -37.88 -6.27
N ASN A 12 -16.97 -36.84 -5.52
CA ASN A 12 -17.24 -35.49 -5.99
C ASN A 12 -15.98 -34.62 -5.82
N SER A 13 -14.83 -35.08 -6.35
CA SER A 13 -13.61 -34.28 -6.42
C SER A 13 -13.59 -33.56 -7.76
N GLY A 14 -13.66 -32.23 -7.76
CA GLY A 14 -13.68 -31.40 -8.98
C GLY A 14 -12.35 -31.40 -9.76
N VAL A 15 -11.69 -32.54 -9.89
CA VAL A 15 -10.39 -32.75 -10.57
C VAL A 15 -10.60 -33.26 -11.99
N ILE A 16 -9.79 -32.75 -12.92
CA ILE A 16 -9.77 -33.08 -14.34
C ILE A 16 -8.54 -33.98 -14.59
N PRO A 17 -8.69 -35.21 -15.12
CA PRO A 17 -7.55 -36.04 -15.48
C PRO A 17 -6.86 -35.48 -16.73
N VAL A 18 -5.61 -35.08 -16.61
CA VAL A 18 -4.81 -34.47 -17.68
C VAL A 18 -3.69 -35.42 -18.08
N ARG A 19 -3.60 -35.73 -19.37
CA ARG A 19 -2.52 -36.55 -19.94
C ARG A 19 -1.36 -35.64 -20.35
N PHE A 20 -0.21 -35.87 -19.74
CA PHE A 20 1.07 -35.28 -20.17
C PHE A 20 1.82 -36.30 -21.01
N VAL A 21 2.40 -35.84 -22.14
CA VAL A 21 3.12 -36.68 -23.09
C VAL A 21 4.47 -36.05 -23.39
N TRP A 22 5.52 -36.88 -23.45
CA TRP A 22 6.85 -36.51 -23.89
C TRP A 22 7.25 -37.36 -25.11
N PRO A 23 7.26 -36.78 -26.33
CA PRO A 23 7.47 -37.55 -27.56
C PRO A 23 8.93 -37.70 -28.01
N TYR A 24 9.90 -37.12 -27.29
CA TYR A 24 11.27 -36.95 -27.79
C TYR A 24 12.27 -38.04 -27.35
N GLY A 25 11.80 -39.15 -26.79
CA GLY A 25 12.65 -40.23 -26.26
C GLY A 25 13.36 -39.87 -24.95
N GLY A 26 14.02 -40.88 -24.36
CA GLY A 26 14.73 -40.79 -23.07
C GLY A 26 14.84 -42.17 -22.41
N GLY A 27 15.75 -42.35 -21.46
CA GLY A 27 15.84 -43.55 -20.62
C GLY A 27 14.93 -43.47 -19.39
N GLU A 28 15.00 -42.36 -18.66
CA GLU A 28 14.18 -42.06 -17.50
C GLU A 28 13.51 -40.68 -17.68
N VAL A 29 12.18 -40.68 -17.80
CA VAL A 29 11.40 -39.45 -17.97
C VAL A 29 10.47 -39.26 -16.77
N SER A 30 10.58 -38.11 -16.12
CA SER A 30 9.70 -37.71 -15.02
C SER A 30 9.12 -36.33 -15.26
N ILE A 31 7.93 -36.07 -14.72
CA ILE A 31 7.29 -34.76 -14.74
C ILE A 31 7.32 -34.14 -13.33
N PHE A 32 7.48 -32.82 -13.29
CA PHE A 32 7.57 -32.04 -12.07
C PHE A 32 6.76 -30.76 -12.24
N GLY A 33 5.97 -30.35 -11.25
CA GLY A 33 5.16 -29.15 -11.44
C GLY A 33 4.38 -28.69 -10.22
N THR A 34 3.55 -27.67 -10.45
CA THR A 34 2.67 -27.07 -9.44
C THR A 34 1.78 -28.08 -8.71
N PHE A 35 1.36 -29.15 -9.40
CA PHE A 35 0.53 -30.22 -8.84
C PHE A 35 1.25 -31.18 -7.89
N THR A 36 2.59 -31.19 -7.91
CA THR A 36 3.42 -31.81 -6.85
C THR A 36 4.07 -30.77 -5.94
N ARG A 37 3.59 -29.52 -5.99
CA ARG A 37 4.18 -28.36 -5.29
C ARG A 37 5.67 -28.14 -5.59
N TRP A 38 6.18 -28.66 -6.72
CA TRP A 38 7.60 -28.69 -7.01
C TRP A 38 8.41 -29.39 -5.90
N ILE A 39 7.88 -30.49 -5.34
CA ILE A 39 8.55 -31.31 -4.32
C ILE A 39 8.87 -32.69 -4.87
N ASP A 40 7.88 -33.36 -5.47
CA ASP A 40 8.01 -34.75 -5.95
C ASP A 40 8.06 -34.85 -7.48
N LEU A 41 8.99 -35.69 -7.98
CA LEU A 41 9.10 -36.09 -9.39
C LEU A 41 8.19 -37.29 -9.65
N LEU A 42 7.25 -37.16 -10.57
CA LEU A 42 6.38 -38.25 -10.98
C LEU A 42 6.97 -38.97 -12.19
N PRO A 43 7.33 -40.27 -12.09
CA PRO A 43 7.88 -41.02 -13.22
C PRO A 43 6.81 -41.27 -14.29
N MET A 44 7.18 -41.11 -15.55
CA MET A 44 6.32 -41.35 -16.70
C MET A 44 6.56 -42.75 -17.26
N SER A 45 5.52 -43.36 -17.85
CA SER A 45 5.59 -44.69 -18.44
C SER A 45 5.65 -44.61 -19.97
N PRO A 46 6.40 -45.50 -20.66
CA PRO A 46 6.40 -45.55 -22.11
C PRO A 46 5.01 -45.91 -22.65
N VAL A 47 4.63 -45.32 -23.78
CA VAL A 47 3.36 -45.60 -24.46
C VAL A 47 3.45 -46.97 -25.14
N GLU A 48 2.41 -47.79 -24.97
CA GLU A 48 2.32 -49.09 -25.63
C GLU A 48 2.45 -48.94 -27.15
N GLY A 49 3.44 -49.64 -27.75
CA GLY A 49 3.73 -49.58 -29.18
C GLY A 49 4.64 -48.43 -29.64
N CYS A 50 5.00 -47.49 -28.76
CA CYS A 50 5.88 -46.35 -29.07
C CYS A 50 6.92 -46.14 -27.95
N PRO A 51 8.06 -46.87 -27.94
CA PRO A 51 9.03 -46.84 -26.83
C PRO A 51 9.72 -45.47 -26.65
N ASN A 52 9.66 -44.58 -27.64
CA ASN A 52 10.23 -43.23 -27.57
C ASN A 52 9.25 -42.18 -27.00
N VAL A 53 8.02 -42.56 -26.69
CA VAL A 53 7.00 -41.65 -26.17
C VAL A 53 6.67 -42.05 -24.75
N PHE A 54 6.74 -41.10 -23.81
CA PHE A 54 6.40 -41.30 -22.41
C PHE A 54 5.11 -40.56 -22.06
N GLN A 55 4.28 -41.11 -21.19
CA GLN A 55 3.05 -40.47 -20.74
C GLN A 55 2.76 -40.69 -19.25
N ILE A 56 2.00 -39.76 -18.67
CA ILE A 56 1.38 -39.89 -17.35
C ILE A 56 0.03 -39.16 -17.35
N VAL A 57 -0.92 -39.65 -16.57
CA VAL A 57 -2.20 -38.97 -16.33
C VAL A 57 -2.20 -38.47 -14.90
N VAL A 58 -2.37 -37.16 -14.71
CA VAL A 58 -2.44 -36.51 -13.40
C VAL A 58 -3.79 -35.82 -13.25
N SER A 59 -4.47 -36.06 -12.13
CA SER A 59 -5.73 -35.39 -11.79
C SER A 59 -5.45 -33.99 -11.26
N LEU A 60 -5.87 -32.96 -12.00
CA LEU A 60 -5.58 -31.55 -11.73
C LEU A 60 -6.85 -30.76 -11.44
N VAL A 61 -6.77 -29.80 -10.54
CA VAL A 61 -7.88 -28.86 -10.34
C VAL A 61 -7.96 -27.87 -11.52
N PRO A 62 -9.14 -27.32 -11.86
CA PRO A 62 -9.24 -26.27 -12.87
C PRO A 62 -8.39 -25.06 -12.49
N GLY A 63 -7.61 -24.55 -13.43
CA GLY A 63 -6.66 -23.47 -13.18
C GLY A 63 -5.42 -23.52 -14.07
N LEU A 64 -4.46 -22.64 -13.76
CA LEU A 64 -3.16 -22.56 -14.43
C LEU A 64 -2.18 -23.51 -13.73
N HIS A 65 -1.62 -24.47 -14.46
CA HIS A 65 -0.60 -25.36 -13.96
C HIS A 65 0.70 -25.22 -14.76
N GLN A 66 1.79 -25.00 -14.03
CA GLN A 66 3.14 -24.99 -14.60
C GLN A 66 3.83 -26.32 -14.29
N PHE A 67 4.61 -26.81 -15.25
CA PHE A 67 5.34 -28.08 -15.15
C PHE A 67 6.60 -28.09 -16.02
N LYS A 68 7.49 -29.05 -15.75
CA LYS A 68 8.73 -29.27 -16.47
C LYS A 68 9.04 -30.76 -16.54
N PHE A 69 9.69 -31.19 -17.61
CA PHE A 69 10.15 -32.56 -17.75
C PHE A 69 11.58 -32.70 -17.27
N ARG A 70 11.88 -33.84 -16.66
CA ARG A 70 13.24 -34.28 -16.36
C ARG A 70 13.51 -35.54 -17.15
N VAL A 71 14.42 -35.46 -18.11
CA VAL A 71 14.79 -36.55 -19.03
C VAL A 71 16.25 -36.88 -18.81
N ASP A 72 16.56 -38.09 -18.37
CA ASP A 72 17.92 -38.58 -18.13
C ASP A 72 18.74 -37.63 -17.24
N GLY A 73 18.09 -37.11 -16.20
CA GLY A 73 18.69 -36.17 -15.24
C GLY A 73 18.71 -34.70 -15.69
N GLN A 74 18.39 -34.38 -16.95
CA GLN A 74 18.37 -33.02 -17.48
C GLN A 74 16.96 -32.42 -17.53
N TRP A 75 16.87 -31.13 -17.22
CA TRP A 75 15.61 -30.38 -17.27
C TRP A 75 15.27 -29.96 -18.70
N ARG A 76 14.09 -30.34 -19.18
CA ARG A 76 13.60 -30.03 -20.53
C ARG A 76 12.20 -29.44 -20.49
N VAL A 77 11.91 -28.63 -21.49
CA VAL A 77 10.57 -28.14 -21.81
C VAL A 77 10.17 -28.71 -23.16
N ASP A 78 8.88 -28.95 -23.34
CA ASP A 78 8.34 -29.25 -24.65
C ASP A 78 8.13 -27.93 -25.40
N GLU A 79 8.92 -27.69 -26.45
CA GLU A 79 8.84 -26.45 -27.24
C GLU A 79 7.52 -26.32 -28.02
N GLN A 80 6.76 -27.41 -28.18
CA GLN A 80 5.44 -27.39 -28.82
C GLN A 80 4.33 -26.93 -27.87
N LEU A 81 4.60 -26.90 -26.57
CA LEU A 81 3.67 -26.42 -25.55
C LEU A 81 4.04 -25.00 -25.13
N SER A 82 3.04 -24.22 -24.71
CA SER A 82 3.27 -22.89 -24.15
C SER A 82 4.24 -22.98 -22.97
N PHE A 83 5.27 -22.14 -22.95
CA PHE A 83 6.23 -22.05 -21.85
C PHE A 83 6.39 -20.62 -21.37
N VAL A 84 6.72 -20.45 -20.09
CA VAL A 84 6.93 -19.16 -19.42
C VAL A 84 8.29 -19.20 -18.74
N ASP A 85 9.01 -18.08 -18.73
CA ASP A 85 10.23 -17.91 -17.94
C ASP A 85 9.86 -17.42 -16.52
N GLY A 86 10.27 -18.16 -15.49
CA GLY A 86 9.94 -17.89 -14.11
C GLY A 86 11.08 -18.20 -13.15
N HIS A 87 10.83 -18.17 -11.83
CA HIS A 87 11.87 -18.38 -10.81
C HIS A 87 12.57 -19.76 -10.88
N TYR A 88 12.03 -20.72 -11.64
CA TYR A 88 12.59 -22.07 -11.87
C TYR A 88 13.15 -22.25 -13.31
N GLY A 89 13.39 -21.13 -14.01
CA GLY A 89 13.71 -21.07 -15.44
C GLY A 89 12.49 -21.35 -16.31
N MET A 90 12.73 -21.69 -17.60
CA MET A 90 11.64 -22.01 -18.52
C MET A 90 10.84 -23.24 -18.06
N VAL A 91 9.52 -23.10 -17.99
CA VAL A 91 8.55 -24.15 -17.61
C VAL A 91 7.36 -24.16 -18.57
N ASN A 92 6.84 -25.34 -18.91
CA ASN A 92 5.61 -25.47 -19.70
C ASN A 92 4.38 -25.10 -18.87
N THR A 93 3.32 -24.63 -19.53
CA THR A 93 2.09 -24.14 -18.92
C THR A 93 0.88 -24.80 -19.57
N VAL A 94 -0.06 -25.27 -18.74
CA VAL A 94 -1.37 -25.78 -19.17
C VAL A 94 -2.47 -25.05 -18.41
N VAL A 95 -3.50 -24.62 -19.14
CA VAL A 95 -4.72 -24.02 -18.58
C VAL A 95 -5.84 -25.03 -18.68
N LEU A 96 -6.47 -25.35 -17.55
CA LEU A 96 -7.59 -26.28 -17.50
C LEU A 96 -8.89 -25.52 -17.24
N THR A 97 -9.73 -25.46 -18.27
CA THR A 97 -11.12 -24.97 -18.18
C THR A 97 -12.06 -26.16 -18.01
N LYS A 98 -13.23 -25.95 -17.39
CA LYS A 98 -14.20 -27.02 -17.11
C LYS A 98 -14.97 -27.51 -18.34
N ASP A 99 -14.79 -26.91 -19.51
CA ASP A 99 -15.53 -27.23 -20.73
C ASP A 99 -14.62 -27.83 -21.82
N PRO A 100 -15.08 -28.86 -22.56
CA PRO A 100 -14.30 -29.46 -23.63
C PRO A 100 -14.23 -28.54 -24.88
N PRO A 101 -13.11 -28.53 -25.64
CA PRO A 101 -12.93 -27.62 -26.77
C PRO A 101 -13.79 -28.07 -27.97
N GLN A 102 -14.58 -27.16 -28.53
CA GLN A 102 -15.20 -27.33 -29.84
C GLN A 102 -14.21 -26.95 -30.95
N ILE A 103 -13.93 -27.90 -31.84
CA ILE A 103 -13.11 -27.73 -33.04
C ILE A 103 -13.81 -26.75 -33.98
N LEU A 104 -13.20 -25.58 -34.24
CA LEU A 104 -13.65 -24.66 -35.28
C LEU A 104 -12.76 -24.82 -36.52
N ASN A 105 -13.31 -25.42 -37.56
CA ASN A 105 -12.68 -25.51 -38.88
C ASN A 105 -12.44 -24.11 -39.44
N SER A 106 -11.20 -23.82 -39.85
CA SER A 106 -10.85 -22.62 -40.59
C SER A 106 -10.84 -22.89 -42.10
N GLU A 107 -11.80 -22.32 -42.81
CA GLU A 107 -11.67 -22.06 -44.24
C GLU A 107 -11.02 -20.67 -44.42
N THR A 108 -9.88 -20.65 -45.11
CA THR A 108 -9.29 -19.47 -45.78
C THR A 108 -9.60 -19.59 -47.29
N PRO A 109 -9.39 -18.59 -48.20
CA PRO A 109 -8.42 -17.47 -48.12
C PRO A 109 -8.80 -16.11 -48.80
N GLY A 110 -8.02 -15.06 -48.47
CA GLY A 110 -7.42 -14.21 -49.51
C GLY A 110 -7.75 -12.70 -49.50
N ARG A 111 -6.77 -11.85 -49.12
CA ARG A 111 -6.00 -10.98 -50.05
C ARG A 111 -5.02 -10.01 -49.32
N SER A 112 -3.74 -10.25 -49.59
CA SER A 112 -2.57 -9.36 -49.75
C SER A 112 -2.73 -7.82 -49.65
N ASN A 113 -1.85 -7.15 -48.86
CA ASN A 113 -0.69 -6.37 -49.37
C ASN A 113 0.09 -5.59 -48.27
N MET A 114 1.42 -5.75 -48.34
CA MET A 114 2.63 -5.07 -47.83
C MET A 114 2.63 -3.82 -46.90
N GLU A 115 3.39 -3.99 -45.80
CA GLU A 115 4.43 -3.15 -45.13
C GLU A 115 4.27 -1.63 -44.91
N LEU A 116 4.41 -1.22 -43.63
CA LEU A 116 5.40 -0.24 -43.15
C LEU A 116 5.56 -0.36 -41.62
N ASP A 117 6.81 -0.35 -41.16
CA ASP A 117 7.25 -0.42 -39.75
C ASP A 117 6.62 0.68 -38.87
N ASP A 118 5.98 0.27 -37.78
CA ASP A 118 5.83 1.10 -36.58
C ASP A 118 5.88 0.21 -35.35
N VAL A 119 6.49 0.71 -34.27
CA VAL A 119 6.83 0.00 -33.05
C VAL A 119 5.54 -0.42 -32.33
N SER A 120 5.02 -1.59 -32.66
CA SER A 120 3.84 -2.17 -32.02
C SER A 120 4.26 -2.81 -30.70
N VAL A 121 3.90 -2.16 -29.60
CA VAL A 121 3.53 -2.83 -28.35
C VAL A 121 2.79 -4.11 -28.72
N CYS A 122 3.28 -5.29 -28.32
CA CYS A 122 2.53 -6.53 -28.51
C CYS A 122 1.15 -6.35 -27.84
N PRO A 123 0.04 -6.36 -28.59
CA PRO A 123 -1.25 -6.56 -27.99
C PRO A 123 -1.28 -8.03 -27.61
N GLU A 124 -0.99 -8.33 -26.34
CA GLU A 124 -1.50 -9.56 -25.76
C GLU A 124 -2.97 -9.64 -26.12
N VAL A 125 -3.35 -10.69 -26.85
CA VAL A 125 -4.75 -11.02 -27.06
C VAL A 125 -5.29 -11.44 -25.70
N ILE A 126 -5.64 -10.46 -24.88
CA ILE A 126 -6.60 -10.61 -23.80
C ILE A 126 -7.88 -10.98 -24.55
N GLN A 127 -8.15 -12.28 -24.70
CA GLN A 127 -9.51 -12.73 -25.01
C GLN A 127 -10.39 -12.06 -23.96
N GLY A 128 -11.17 -11.07 -24.41
CA GLY A 128 -11.90 -10.17 -23.54
C GLY A 128 -12.77 -11.01 -22.62
N ILE A 129 -12.38 -11.08 -21.34
CA ILE A 129 -13.21 -11.65 -20.29
C ILE A 129 -14.55 -10.93 -20.42
N SER A 130 -15.63 -11.68 -20.65
CA SER A 130 -16.92 -11.05 -20.80
C SER A 130 -17.23 -10.30 -19.49
N ALA A 131 -17.80 -9.08 -19.60
CA ALA A 131 -18.21 -8.31 -18.44
C ALA A 131 -18.97 -9.14 -17.37
N PRO A 132 -19.91 -10.04 -17.74
CA PRO A 132 -20.58 -10.88 -16.75
C PRO A 132 -19.65 -11.91 -16.09
N ASP A 133 -18.67 -12.47 -16.81
CA ASP A 133 -17.70 -13.42 -16.22
C ASP A 133 -16.79 -12.73 -15.19
N LEU A 134 -16.40 -11.48 -15.47
CA LEU A 134 -15.64 -10.66 -14.53
C LEU A 134 -16.46 -10.31 -13.28
N GLU A 135 -17.73 -9.94 -13.47
CA GLU A 135 -18.68 -9.64 -12.39
C GLU A 135 -18.89 -10.86 -11.49
N VAL A 136 -19.13 -12.04 -12.08
CA VAL A 136 -19.32 -13.31 -11.37
C VAL A 136 -18.04 -13.70 -10.61
N SER A 137 -16.87 -13.53 -11.22
CA SER A 137 -15.58 -13.82 -10.58
C SER A 137 -15.32 -12.89 -9.39
N ARG A 138 -15.57 -11.58 -9.55
CA ARG A 138 -15.48 -10.59 -8.47
C ARG A 138 -16.45 -10.91 -7.34
N HIS A 139 -17.68 -11.28 -7.66
CA HIS A 139 -18.68 -11.62 -6.66
C HIS A 139 -18.27 -12.86 -5.85
N ARG A 140 -17.75 -13.90 -6.52
CA ARG A 140 -17.26 -15.11 -5.85
C ARG A 140 -16.03 -14.85 -4.98
N ILE A 141 -15.06 -14.08 -5.47
CA ILE A 141 -13.87 -13.70 -4.69
C ILE A 141 -14.27 -12.82 -3.50
N SER A 142 -15.16 -11.84 -3.70
CA SER A 142 -15.66 -11.00 -2.62
C SER A 142 -16.40 -11.82 -1.56
N ALA A 143 -17.26 -12.75 -1.98
CA ALA A 143 -17.94 -13.65 -1.05
C ALA A 143 -16.93 -14.49 -0.25
N PHE A 144 -15.91 -15.05 -0.92
CA PHE A 144 -14.82 -15.76 -0.25
C PHE A 144 -14.09 -14.88 0.78
N LEU A 145 -13.69 -13.66 0.40
CA LEU A 145 -13.01 -12.72 1.31
C LEU A 145 -13.88 -12.26 2.49
N SER A 146 -15.21 -12.27 2.33
CA SER A 146 -16.16 -11.94 3.40
C SER A 146 -16.48 -13.11 4.32
N THR A 147 -16.37 -14.36 3.85
CA THR A 147 -16.70 -15.56 4.65
C THR A 147 -15.50 -16.13 5.40
N HIS A 148 -14.28 -15.89 4.95
CA HIS A 148 -13.06 -16.45 5.53
C HIS A 148 -12.37 -15.45 6.46
N THR A 149 -11.70 -15.95 7.50
CA THR A 149 -11.05 -15.10 8.50
C THR A 149 -9.54 -14.98 8.26
N ALA A 150 -8.92 -13.90 8.76
CA ALA A 150 -7.47 -13.73 8.67
C ALA A 150 -6.67 -14.84 9.39
N TYR A 151 -7.30 -15.63 10.27
CA TYR A 151 -6.67 -16.78 10.92
C TYR A 151 -6.25 -17.85 9.91
N GLU A 152 -6.99 -17.99 8.82
CA GLU A 152 -6.67 -18.96 7.76
C GLU A 152 -5.42 -18.58 6.95
N LEU A 153 -4.95 -17.33 7.06
CA LEU A 153 -3.69 -16.88 6.48
C LEU A 153 -2.48 -17.29 7.34
N LEU A 154 -2.71 -17.64 8.62
CA LEU A 154 -1.63 -18.06 9.50
C LEU A 154 -1.17 -19.46 9.10
N PRO A 155 0.13 -19.68 8.88
CA PRO A 155 0.63 -21.03 8.69
C PRO A 155 0.45 -21.85 9.98
N GLU A 156 0.29 -23.16 9.86
CA GLU A 156 0.19 -24.08 11.02
C GLU A 156 1.35 -23.90 12.01
N SER A 157 2.52 -23.50 11.50
CA SER A 157 3.66 -23.03 12.29
C SER A 157 4.30 -21.83 11.60
N GLY A 158 4.47 -20.74 12.34
CA GLY A 158 5.08 -19.50 11.84
C GLY A 158 6.03 -18.91 12.87
N LYS A 159 7.11 -18.29 12.40
CA LYS A 159 8.05 -17.53 13.22
C LYS A 159 7.66 -16.05 13.21
N VAL A 160 7.40 -15.48 14.38
CA VAL A 160 7.17 -14.03 14.54
C VAL A 160 8.37 -13.44 15.26
N ILE A 161 8.90 -12.34 14.75
CA ILE A 161 10.05 -11.64 15.31
C ILE A 161 9.59 -10.26 15.75
N ALA A 162 9.80 -9.93 17.01
CA ALA A 162 9.54 -8.61 17.58
C ALA A 162 10.85 -8.02 18.10
N LEU A 163 11.03 -6.71 17.94
CA LEU A 163 12.23 -6.00 18.37
C LEU A 163 11.91 -5.15 19.59
N ASP A 164 12.75 -5.20 20.61
CA ASP A 164 12.60 -4.32 21.78
C ASP A 164 12.87 -2.86 21.38
N VAL A 165 12.09 -1.91 21.90
CA VAL A 165 12.29 -0.46 21.64
C VAL A 165 13.64 0.07 22.10
N THR A 166 14.32 -0.62 23.02
CA THR A 166 15.66 -0.30 23.50
C THR A 166 16.77 -0.86 22.61
N LEU A 167 16.43 -1.69 21.62
CA LEU A 167 17.39 -2.29 20.71
C LEU A 167 18.06 -1.22 19.83
N PRO A 168 19.41 -1.16 19.79
CA PRO A 168 20.13 -0.23 18.92
C PRO A 168 19.73 -0.40 17.45
N VAL A 169 19.50 0.72 16.78
CA VAL A 169 18.93 0.75 15.43
C VAL A 169 19.76 -0.04 14.40
N LYS A 170 21.10 0.01 14.51
CA LYS A 170 22.00 -0.79 13.66
C LYS A 170 21.75 -2.29 13.82
N GLN A 171 21.55 -2.76 15.06
CA GLN A 171 21.26 -4.15 15.34
C GLN A 171 19.86 -4.54 14.86
N ALA A 172 18.89 -3.64 15.02
CA ALA A 172 17.53 -3.83 14.53
C ALA A 172 17.50 -4.12 13.01
N PHE A 173 18.20 -3.31 12.19
CA PHE A 173 18.29 -3.55 10.74
C PHE A 173 19.12 -4.78 10.37
N HIS A 174 20.17 -5.06 11.13
CA HIS A 174 20.96 -6.29 10.95
C HIS A 174 20.07 -7.53 11.16
N ILE A 175 19.21 -7.53 12.19
CA ILE A 175 18.25 -8.61 12.44
C ILE A 175 17.23 -8.70 11.31
N LEU A 176 16.67 -7.58 10.83
CA LEU A 176 15.74 -7.61 9.69
C LEU A 176 16.37 -8.28 8.45
N TYR A 177 17.62 -7.91 8.16
CA TYR A 177 18.38 -8.49 7.04
C TYR A 177 18.68 -9.98 7.22
N GLU A 178 19.25 -10.37 8.37
CA GLU A 178 19.58 -11.78 8.65
C GLU A 178 18.37 -12.69 8.67
N GLN A 179 17.24 -12.18 9.14
CA GLN A 179 15.99 -12.93 9.23
C GLN A 179 15.17 -12.85 7.93
N GLY A 180 15.62 -12.06 6.94
CA GLY A 180 14.95 -11.91 5.64
C GLY A 180 13.55 -11.31 5.74
N ILE A 181 13.27 -10.51 6.77
CA ILE A 181 11.95 -9.91 6.99
C ILE A 181 11.94 -8.41 6.62
N PRO A 182 10.92 -7.94 5.87
CA PRO A 182 10.86 -6.55 5.41
C PRO A 182 10.40 -5.56 6.49
N MET A 183 9.79 -6.07 7.56
CA MET A 183 9.31 -5.28 8.69
C MET A 183 9.30 -6.12 9.97
N ALA A 184 9.44 -5.46 11.13
CA ALA A 184 9.27 -6.09 12.43
C ALA A 184 8.48 -5.18 13.39
N PRO A 185 7.52 -5.73 14.15
CA PRO A 185 6.85 -4.99 15.21
C PRO A 185 7.82 -4.62 16.35
N LEU A 186 7.62 -3.43 16.92
CA LEU A 186 8.38 -2.90 18.06
C LEU A 186 7.64 -3.16 19.36
N TRP A 187 8.29 -3.83 20.31
CA TRP A 187 7.78 -4.17 21.63
C TRP A 187 8.37 -3.26 22.71
N ASP A 188 7.50 -2.59 23.47
CA ASP A 188 7.88 -1.80 24.63
C ASP A 188 7.71 -2.67 25.89
N PHE A 189 8.83 -3.14 26.45
CA PHE A 189 8.84 -3.98 27.65
C PHE A 189 8.20 -3.29 28.86
N CYS A 190 8.46 -1.99 29.03
CA CYS A 190 7.94 -1.22 30.18
C CYS A 190 6.42 -1.07 30.12
N LYS A 191 5.85 -1.01 28.91
CA LYS A 191 4.40 -0.87 28.71
C LYS A 191 3.69 -2.20 28.41
N GLY A 192 4.44 -3.28 28.17
CA GLY A 192 3.91 -4.58 27.80
C GLY A 192 3.05 -4.55 26.53
N GLN A 193 3.44 -3.75 25.53
CA GLN A 193 2.66 -3.58 24.30
C GLN A 193 3.51 -3.32 23.06
N PHE A 194 2.94 -3.63 21.90
CA PHE A 194 3.48 -3.21 20.62
C PHE A 194 3.22 -1.71 20.39
N VAL A 195 4.27 -0.96 20.08
CA VAL A 195 4.21 0.51 19.94
C VAL A 195 4.42 1.00 18.51
N GLY A 196 4.75 0.11 17.58
CA GLY A 196 4.96 0.46 16.18
C GLY A 196 5.50 -0.70 15.35
N VAL A 197 5.87 -0.40 14.12
CA VAL A 197 6.51 -1.34 13.18
C VAL A 197 7.73 -0.64 12.61
N LEU A 198 8.88 -1.31 12.69
CA LEU A 198 10.10 -0.91 12.00
C LEU A 198 10.08 -1.48 10.59
N THR A 199 10.34 -0.64 9.60
CA THR A 199 10.27 -0.96 8.17
C THR A 199 11.52 -0.45 7.44
N ALA A 200 11.69 -0.88 6.19
CA ALA A 200 12.72 -0.30 5.30
C ALA A 200 12.57 1.23 5.12
N LEU A 201 11.37 1.80 5.32
CA LEU A 201 11.17 3.25 5.28
C LEU A 201 11.92 3.96 6.41
N ASP A 202 11.98 3.34 7.59
CA ASP A 202 12.72 3.88 8.74
C ASP A 202 14.23 3.87 8.47
N PHE A 203 14.73 2.87 7.75
CA PHE A 203 16.11 2.85 7.29
C PHE A 203 16.40 3.98 6.29
N ILE A 204 15.50 4.17 5.33
CA ILE A 204 15.58 5.26 4.35
C ILE A 204 15.55 6.62 5.07
N LEU A 205 14.75 6.76 6.13
CA LEU A 205 14.69 7.97 6.97
C LEU A 205 16.01 8.25 7.69
N ILE A 206 16.69 7.21 8.17
CA ILE A 206 18.00 7.32 8.84
C ILE A 206 19.09 7.65 7.82
N LEU A 207 19.10 6.99 6.66
CA LEU A 207 20.03 7.31 5.58
C LEU A 207 19.83 8.71 4.99
N ARG A 208 18.62 9.26 5.13
CA ARG A 208 18.27 10.63 4.71
C ARG A 208 18.48 11.64 5.85
N GLU A 209 19.48 11.40 6.70
CA GLU A 209 19.93 12.35 7.70
C GLU A 209 20.36 13.69 7.09
N ALA A 210 20.28 14.74 7.90
CA ALA A 210 20.87 16.02 7.57
C ALA A 210 22.01 16.34 8.53
N GLY A 211 23.08 16.90 8.00
CA GLY A 211 24.19 17.37 8.82
C GLY A 211 23.83 18.65 9.58
N PRO A 212 24.50 18.96 10.70
CA PRO A 212 24.29 20.23 11.42
C PRO A 212 24.67 21.46 10.58
N TYR A 213 25.41 21.27 9.49
CA TYR A 213 25.85 22.31 8.57
C TYR A 213 25.01 22.38 7.27
N ASP A 214 24.01 21.49 7.11
CA ASP A 214 23.07 21.56 5.99
C ASP A 214 22.22 22.84 6.10
N SER A 215 21.88 23.45 4.96
CA SER A 215 21.03 24.63 4.97
C SER A 215 19.59 24.26 5.35
N LEU A 216 18.87 25.17 6.01
CA LEU A 216 17.45 24.95 6.32
C LEU A 216 16.60 24.74 5.06
N LYS A 217 17.04 25.28 3.91
CA LYS A 217 16.43 25.03 2.60
C LYS A 217 16.57 23.56 2.22
N ASP A 218 17.77 23.00 2.32
CA ASP A 218 18.04 21.60 1.97
C ASP A 218 17.31 20.65 2.91
N VAL A 219 17.28 20.95 4.21
CA VAL A 219 16.49 20.18 5.19
C VAL A 219 15.00 20.23 4.84
N SER A 220 14.48 21.41 4.47
CA SER A 220 13.07 21.56 4.07
C SER A 220 12.75 20.78 2.79
N LEU A 221 13.62 20.83 1.78
CA LEU A 221 13.48 20.07 0.54
C LEU A 221 13.55 18.56 0.79
N LYS A 222 14.49 18.09 1.62
CA LYS A 222 14.56 16.69 2.07
C LYS A 222 13.25 16.27 2.74
N ILE A 223 12.65 17.11 3.59
CA ILE A 223 11.37 16.79 4.23
C ILE A 223 10.23 16.69 3.19
N LEU A 224 10.14 17.66 2.27
CA LEU A 224 9.10 17.72 1.24
C LEU A 224 9.18 16.57 0.21
N GLN A 225 10.37 16.33 -0.35
CA GLN A 225 10.59 15.32 -1.39
C GLN A 225 10.28 13.91 -0.88
N ASN A 226 10.60 13.67 0.38
CA ASN A 226 10.45 12.35 0.98
C ASN A 226 9.08 12.15 1.65
N SER A 227 8.24 13.19 1.71
CA SER A 227 6.92 13.18 2.34
C SER A 227 6.96 12.75 3.82
N VAL A 228 7.97 13.20 4.56
CA VAL A 228 8.20 12.81 5.96
C VAL A 228 7.78 13.93 6.91
N SER A 229 7.52 13.63 8.18
CA SER A 229 7.18 14.68 9.17
C SER A 229 8.41 15.36 9.76
N THR A 230 9.51 14.62 9.86
CA THR A 230 10.73 15.00 10.56
C THR A 230 11.95 14.37 9.90
N VAL A 231 13.09 15.05 9.97
CA VAL A 231 14.39 14.53 9.54
C VAL A 231 15.36 14.60 10.72
N PRO A 232 16.10 13.53 11.03
CA PRO A 232 17.11 13.56 12.07
C PRO A 232 18.32 14.41 11.63
N ILE A 233 18.77 15.29 12.52
CA ILE A 233 20.03 16.02 12.39
C ILE A 233 21.09 15.24 13.12
N ILE A 234 22.03 14.68 12.38
CA ILE A 234 23.07 13.79 12.92
C ILE A 234 24.43 14.44 12.72
N HIS A 235 25.23 14.43 13.77
CA HIS A 235 26.63 14.82 13.71
C HIS A 235 27.51 13.57 13.76
N SER A 236 28.24 13.36 12.67
CA SER A 236 29.27 12.32 12.58
C SER A 236 30.62 13.02 12.67
N ALA A 237 31.33 12.86 13.78
CA ALA A 237 32.67 13.42 13.92
C ALA A 237 33.64 12.60 13.05
N SER A 238 34.50 13.28 12.30
CA SER A 238 35.42 12.72 11.32
C SER A 238 36.57 11.87 11.89
N GLN A 239 36.54 11.51 13.19
CA GLN A 239 37.48 10.56 13.76
C GLN A 239 36.94 9.14 13.63
N GLU A 240 37.72 8.27 12.99
CA GLU A 240 37.43 6.85 12.83
C GLU A 240 37.02 6.22 14.17
N GLY A 241 35.77 5.76 14.24
CA GLY A 241 35.21 5.08 15.41
C GLY A 241 34.21 5.88 16.25
N SER A 242 33.96 7.17 15.95
CA SER A 242 32.90 7.91 16.65
C SER A 242 31.50 7.52 16.13
N PHE A 243 30.57 7.26 17.05
CA PHE A 243 29.18 6.94 16.68
C PHE A 243 28.44 8.22 16.26
N PRO A 244 27.60 8.16 15.22
CA PRO A 244 26.75 9.29 14.82
C PRO A 244 25.88 9.72 15.99
N GLN A 245 25.98 10.99 16.39
CA GLN A 245 25.18 11.55 17.47
C GLN A 245 23.94 12.24 16.90
N LEU A 246 22.76 11.77 17.29
CA LEU A 246 21.50 12.47 17.01
C LEU A 246 21.46 13.78 17.82
N LEU A 247 21.53 14.91 17.13
CA LEU A 247 21.48 16.24 17.74
C LEU A 247 20.04 16.74 17.89
N TYR A 248 19.22 16.54 16.86
CA TYR A 248 17.87 17.11 16.82
C TYR A 248 16.95 16.39 15.83
N LEU A 249 15.63 16.51 16.01
CA LEU A 249 14.63 16.10 15.03
C LEU A 249 14.03 17.34 14.36
N ALA A 250 14.54 17.69 13.18
CA ALA A 250 14.07 18.85 12.43
C ALA A 250 12.69 18.58 11.82
N SER A 251 11.80 19.57 11.86
CA SER A 251 10.45 19.53 11.28
C SER A 251 10.16 20.83 10.54
N LEU A 252 9.25 20.78 9.56
CA LEU A 252 8.78 21.99 8.85
C LEU A 252 8.19 23.02 9.83
N SER A 253 7.45 22.60 10.86
CA SER A 253 6.95 23.52 11.90
C SER A 253 8.07 24.21 12.67
N GLY A 254 9.15 23.48 12.99
CA GLY A 254 10.32 24.05 13.69
C GLY A 254 11.08 25.04 12.81
N ILE A 255 11.25 24.72 11.53
CA ILE A 255 11.87 25.62 10.54
C ILE A 255 10.99 26.86 10.34
N LEU A 256 9.67 26.69 10.21
CA LEU A 256 8.73 27.79 10.05
C LEU A 256 8.74 28.73 11.27
N LYS A 257 8.81 28.16 12.48
CA LYS A 257 8.99 28.92 13.73
C LYS A 257 10.28 29.72 13.73
N CYS A 258 11.37 29.15 13.20
CA CYS A 258 12.64 29.86 13.03
C CYS A 258 12.51 31.05 12.07
N ILE A 259 11.86 30.85 10.93
CA ILE A 259 11.56 31.91 9.94
C ILE A 259 10.74 33.03 10.57
N CYS A 260 9.62 32.69 11.23
CA CYS A 260 8.75 33.68 11.90
C CYS A 260 9.52 34.45 12.98
N ARG A 261 10.40 33.78 13.74
CA ARG A 261 11.24 34.43 14.75
C ARG A 261 12.25 35.39 14.13
N TYR A 262 12.87 35.00 13.02
CA TYR A 262 13.89 35.81 12.34
C TYR A 262 13.28 37.08 11.72
N PHE A 263 12.14 36.95 11.04
CA PHE A 263 11.49 38.09 10.37
C PHE A 263 10.54 38.90 11.26
N ARG A 264 10.38 38.53 12.55
CA ARG A 264 9.48 39.22 13.50
C ARG A 264 9.67 40.74 13.53
N HIS A 265 10.92 41.20 13.46
CA HIS A 265 11.26 42.62 13.52
C HIS A 265 11.52 43.26 12.14
N CYS A 266 11.41 42.47 11.07
CA CYS A 266 11.71 42.87 9.70
C CYS A 266 10.57 42.47 8.75
N ALA A 267 9.31 42.49 9.19
CA ALA A 267 8.16 42.08 8.37
C ALA A 267 8.06 42.87 7.05
N GLY A 268 8.48 44.14 7.04
CA GLY A 268 8.55 44.97 5.84
C GLY A 268 9.52 44.48 4.76
N SER A 269 10.43 43.55 5.07
CA SER A 269 11.32 42.93 4.08
C SER A 269 10.63 41.85 3.24
N LEU A 270 9.46 41.37 3.65
CA LEU A 270 8.69 40.35 2.96
C LEU A 270 7.22 40.80 2.80
N PRO A 271 6.91 41.68 1.83
CA PRO A 271 5.55 42.17 1.61
C PRO A 271 4.51 41.07 1.38
N ILE A 272 4.96 39.91 0.89
CA ILE A 272 4.12 38.73 0.68
C ILE A 272 3.51 38.19 1.99
N LEU A 273 4.16 38.41 3.14
CA LEU A 273 3.68 37.94 4.43
C LEU A 273 2.44 38.70 4.91
N GLU A 274 2.27 39.94 4.47
CA GLU A 274 1.11 40.78 4.79
C GLU A 274 -0.07 40.56 3.82
N GLN A 275 0.16 39.84 2.71
CA GLN A 275 -0.91 39.58 1.74
C GLN A 275 -1.95 38.62 2.33
N PRO A 276 -3.24 38.85 2.05
CA PRO A 276 -4.30 37.94 2.47
C PRO A 276 -4.15 36.61 1.73
N ILE A 277 -4.47 35.51 2.40
CA ILE A 277 -4.31 34.18 1.80
C ILE A 277 -5.12 33.98 0.53
N CYS A 278 -6.28 34.63 0.41
CA CYS A 278 -7.09 34.53 -0.80
C CYS A 278 -6.42 35.08 -2.06
N SER A 279 -5.39 35.92 -1.94
CA SER A 279 -4.61 36.43 -3.08
C SER A 279 -3.37 35.60 -3.38
N ILE A 280 -3.12 34.54 -2.62
CA ILE A 280 -1.93 33.69 -2.75
C ILE A 280 -2.38 32.31 -3.26
N PRO A 281 -1.71 31.72 -4.28
CA PRO A 281 -2.01 30.37 -4.75
C PRO A 281 -1.45 29.33 -3.75
N LEU A 282 -2.04 29.30 -2.55
CA LEU A 282 -1.60 28.50 -1.42
C LEU A 282 -2.73 27.59 -0.92
N GLY A 283 -2.40 26.32 -0.67
CA GLY A 283 -3.31 25.34 -0.09
C GLY A 283 -4.28 24.72 -1.09
N THR A 284 -5.18 23.90 -0.57
CA THR A 284 -6.26 23.26 -1.33
C THR A 284 -7.59 23.90 -0.97
N TRP A 285 -8.35 24.32 -1.96
CA TRP A 285 -9.61 25.04 -1.79
C TRP A 285 -10.80 24.17 -2.21
N VAL A 286 -11.96 24.41 -1.60
CA VAL A 286 -13.22 23.78 -2.03
C VAL A 286 -13.52 24.26 -3.46
N PRO A 287 -13.79 23.35 -4.42
CA PRO A 287 -14.09 23.71 -5.80
C PRO A 287 -15.28 24.67 -5.88
N LYS A 288 -15.20 25.67 -6.77
CA LYS A 288 -16.34 26.54 -7.02
C LYS A 288 -17.39 25.80 -7.85
N ILE A 289 -18.66 26.07 -7.58
CA ILE A 289 -19.79 25.54 -8.34
C ILE A 289 -19.60 25.93 -9.82
N GLY A 290 -19.40 24.95 -10.69
CA GLY A 290 -19.21 25.14 -12.13
C GLY A 290 -17.81 24.83 -12.67
N GLU A 291 -16.83 24.44 -11.84
CA GLU A 291 -15.51 23.98 -12.32
C GLU A 291 -15.55 22.49 -12.70
N PRO A 292 -15.37 22.12 -13.98
CA PRO A 292 -15.58 20.75 -14.44
C PRO A 292 -14.48 19.75 -14.04
N ASN A 293 -13.32 20.21 -13.55
CA ASN A 293 -12.13 19.38 -13.29
C ASN A 293 -11.55 19.50 -11.87
N GLY A 294 -12.32 20.00 -10.90
CA GLY A 294 -11.87 20.11 -9.51
C GLY A 294 -11.79 18.74 -8.84
N ARG A 295 -10.62 18.36 -8.29
CA ARG A 295 -10.54 17.20 -7.39
C ARG A 295 -11.49 17.43 -6.21
N PRO A 296 -12.27 16.41 -5.78
CA PRO A 296 -13.19 16.56 -4.67
C PRO A 296 -12.42 16.92 -3.39
N PHE A 297 -12.87 17.98 -2.70
CA PHE A 297 -12.31 18.36 -1.42
C PHE A 297 -12.81 17.38 -0.34
N ALA A 298 -11.89 16.63 0.25
CA ALA A 298 -12.25 15.60 1.23
C ALA A 298 -12.82 16.22 2.51
N MET A 299 -14.07 15.86 2.84
CA MET A 299 -14.76 16.23 4.07
C MET A 299 -15.47 15.02 4.65
N LEU A 300 -15.60 14.98 5.97
CA LEU A 300 -16.28 13.90 6.70
C LEU A 300 -17.57 14.41 7.34
N ARG A 301 -18.60 13.57 7.35
CA ARG A 301 -19.80 13.79 8.18
C ARG A 301 -19.58 13.12 9.55
N PRO A 302 -20.17 13.63 10.65
CA PRO A 302 -19.96 13.08 11.99
C PRO A 302 -20.41 11.62 12.15
N ASN A 303 -21.42 11.23 11.37
CA ASN A 303 -22.00 9.89 11.31
C ASN A 303 -21.26 8.93 10.37
N ALA A 304 -20.25 9.38 9.63
CA ALA A 304 -19.46 8.50 8.78
C ALA A 304 -18.67 7.49 9.64
N SER A 305 -18.47 6.29 9.09
CA SER A 305 -17.75 5.22 9.77
C SER A 305 -16.25 5.54 9.86
N LEU A 306 -15.60 4.98 10.87
CA LEU A 306 -14.14 5.07 11.01
C LEU A 306 -13.42 4.44 9.81
N GLY A 307 -13.92 3.32 9.29
CA GLY A 307 -13.42 2.70 8.05
C GLY A 307 -13.40 3.69 6.88
N ALA A 308 -14.52 4.39 6.64
CA ALA A 308 -14.60 5.41 5.58
C ALA A 308 -13.61 6.57 5.79
N ALA A 309 -13.40 7.00 7.04
CA ALA A 309 -12.41 8.03 7.37
C ALA A 309 -10.97 7.60 7.07
N LEU A 310 -10.62 6.35 7.40
CA LEU A 310 -9.30 5.78 7.11
C LEU A 310 -9.08 5.65 5.60
N SER A 311 -10.09 5.17 4.86
CA SER A 311 -10.05 5.10 3.40
C SER A 311 -9.86 6.49 2.79
N LEU A 312 -10.59 7.51 3.24
CA LEU A 312 -10.44 8.89 2.75
C LEU A 312 -9.07 9.49 3.08
N LEU A 313 -8.52 9.24 4.28
CA LEU A 313 -7.17 9.68 4.64
C LEU A 313 -6.09 9.10 3.72
N SER A 314 -6.25 7.83 3.34
CA SER A 314 -5.35 7.10 2.45
C SER A 314 -5.50 7.56 1.00
N GLN A 315 -6.72 7.57 0.47
CA GLN A 315 -7.02 7.94 -0.93
C GLN A 315 -6.65 9.39 -1.25
N ALA A 316 -6.99 10.34 -0.36
CA ALA A 316 -6.66 11.74 -0.58
C ALA A 316 -5.20 12.08 -0.19
N ASN A 317 -4.41 11.08 0.28
CA ASN A 317 -3.05 11.24 0.80
C ASN A 317 -2.93 12.41 1.78
N VAL A 318 -3.86 12.44 2.74
CA VAL A 318 -4.03 13.55 3.67
C VAL A 318 -3.70 13.17 5.11
N SER A 319 -3.18 14.11 5.89
CA SER A 319 -2.84 13.92 7.30
C SER A 319 -3.97 14.29 8.27
N SER A 320 -4.94 15.08 7.81
CA SER A 320 -6.20 15.34 8.52
C SER A 320 -7.32 15.73 7.56
N ILE A 321 -8.56 15.47 7.97
CA ILE A 321 -9.78 15.75 7.22
C ILE A 321 -10.76 16.53 8.12
N PRO A 322 -11.35 17.63 7.64
CA PRO A 322 -12.37 18.35 8.37
C PRO A 322 -13.66 17.54 8.49
N ILE A 323 -14.28 17.58 9.67
CA ILE A 323 -15.61 17.04 9.95
C ILE A 323 -16.59 18.21 9.92
N VAL A 324 -17.62 18.10 9.09
CA VAL A 324 -18.58 19.18 8.81
C VAL A 324 -20.02 18.73 9.01
N ASN A 325 -20.89 19.66 9.42
CA ASN A 325 -22.34 19.42 9.46
C ASN A 325 -22.96 19.49 8.06
N ASP A 326 -24.28 19.29 7.94
CA ASP A 326 -24.98 19.31 6.64
C ASP A 326 -24.90 20.64 5.87
N ASN A 327 -24.56 21.75 6.57
CA ASN A 327 -24.35 23.07 5.97
C ASN A 327 -22.87 23.36 5.66
N ASP A 328 -22.02 22.33 5.66
CA ASP A 328 -20.57 22.39 5.48
C ASP A 328 -19.83 23.27 6.50
N SER A 329 -20.47 23.58 7.63
CA SER A 329 -19.83 24.25 8.77
C SER A 329 -18.94 23.27 9.51
N LEU A 330 -17.73 23.72 9.83
CA LEU A 330 -16.75 22.95 10.57
C LEU A 330 -17.24 22.60 11.98
N LEU A 331 -17.18 21.31 12.32
CA LEU A 331 -17.46 20.79 13.65
C LEU A 331 -16.17 20.37 14.36
N ASP A 332 -15.34 19.55 13.72
CA ASP A 332 -14.09 19.04 14.28
C ASP A 332 -13.13 18.58 13.17
N VAL A 333 -12.00 17.97 13.51
CA VAL A 333 -11.01 17.44 12.56
C VAL A 333 -10.60 16.03 12.97
N TYR A 334 -10.60 15.12 11.99
CA TYR A 334 -10.02 13.79 12.15
C TYR A 334 -8.61 13.74 11.56
N SER A 335 -7.63 13.33 12.34
CA SER A 335 -6.21 13.34 11.98
C SER A 335 -5.54 11.98 12.20
N ARG A 336 -4.38 11.75 11.54
CA ARG A 336 -3.59 10.52 11.78
C ARG A 336 -3.16 10.36 13.25
N SER A 337 -3.04 11.44 14.01
CA SER A 337 -2.79 11.39 15.45
C SER A 337 -3.95 10.79 16.24
N ASP A 338 -5.18 10.93 15.77
CA ASP A 338 -6.36 10.33 16.40
C ASP A 338 -6.33 8.81 16.25
N ILE A 339 -5.81 8.30 15.13
CA ILE A 339 -5.58 6.86 14.92
C ILE A 339 -4.59 6.34 15.98
N THR A 340 -3.48 7.05 16.21
CA THR A 340 -2.51 6.63 17.24
C THR A 340 -3.07 6.70 18.66
N ALA A 341 -3.97 7.64 18.94
CA ALA A 341 -4.65 7.72 20.23
C ALA A 341 -5.59 6.52 20.45
N LEU A 342 -6.30 6.07 19.42
CA LEU A 342 -7.12 4.86 19.46
C LEU A 342 -6.29 3.58 19.66
N ALA A 343 -5.06 3.55 19.14
CA ALA A 343 -4.14 2.43 19.31
C ALA A 343 -3.66 2.27 20.77
N LYS A 344 -3.51 3.38 21.51
CA LYS A 344 -2.91 3.42 22.85
C LYS A 344 -3.68 2.62 23.90
N ASP A 345 -5.00 2.58 23.82
CA ASP A 345 -5.85 2.00 24.87
C ASP A 345 -6.45 0.63 24.48
N LYS A 346 -5.87 -0.06 23.48
CA LYS A 346 -6.40 -1.31 22.90
C LYS A 346 -7.84 -1.19 22.36
N ALA A 347 -8.36 0.04 22.24
CA ALA A 347 -9.71 0.30 21.75
C ALA A 347 -9.91 -0.31 20.35
N TYR A 348 -8.88 -0.30 19.50
CA TYR A 348 -8.90 -0.90 18.17
C TYR A 348 -9.23 -2.41 18.16
N ALA A 349 -8.98 -3.15 19.25
CA ALA A 349 -9.27 -4.58 19.32
C ALA A 349 -10.75 -4.87 19.63
N GLN A 350 -11.51 -3.88 20.08
CA GLN A 350 -12.94 -3.97 20.39
C GLN A 350 -13.81 -3.18 19.39
N ILE A 351 -13.18 -2.51 18.41
CA ILE A 351 -13.86 -1.66 17.44
C ILE A 351 -14.08 -2.44 16.14
N HIS A 352 -15.34 -2.73 15.82
CA HIS A 352 -15.73 -3.01 14.44
C HIS A 352 -15.67 -1.69 13.65
N LEU A 353 -14.70 -1.58 12.73
CA LEU A 353 -14.37 -0.36 11.97
C LEU A 353 -15.56 0.25 11.21
N ASP A 354 -16.54 -0.57 10.85
CA ASP A 354 -17.74 -0.17 10.10
C ASP A 354 -18.91 0.26 11.00
N GLU A 355 -18.90 -0.12 12.28
CA GLU A 355 -19.99 0.17 13.23
C GLU A 355 -19.73 1.44 14.04
N ILE A 356 -18.46 1.79 14.26
CA ILE A 356 -18.11 2.99 15.01
C ILE A 356 -18.16 4.25 14.12
N SER A 357 -18.90 5.25 14.59
CA SER A 357 -18.87 6.58 13.97
C SER A 357 -17.59 7.33 14.34
N ILE A 358 -17.13 8.23 13.47
CA ILE A 358 -15.96 9.09 13.75
C ILE A 358 -16.16 9.91 15.03
N HIS A 359 -17.39 10.38 15.27
CA HIS A 359 -17.71 11.14 16.49
C HIS A 359 -17.44 10.31 17.76
N GLN A 360 -17.87 9.05 17.79
CA GLN A 360 -17.60 8.14 18.91
C GLN A 360 -16.10 7.81 19.01
N ALA A 361 -15.42 7.57 17.88
CA ALA A 361 -13.99 7.30 17.87
C ALA A 361 -13.18 8.46 18.47
N LEU A 362 -13.55 9.71 18.17
CA LEU A 362 -12.93 10.89 18.75
C LEU A 362 -13.17 11.00 20.26
N GLN A 363 -14.35 10.64 20.76
CA GLN A 363 -14.64 10.63 22.20
C GLN A 363 -13.78 9.59 22.94
N LEU A 364 -13.64 8.38 22.38
CA LEU A 364 -12.78 7.34 22.95
C LEU A 364 -11.32 7.79 23.03
N GLY A 365 -10.78 8.42 21.99
CA GLY A 365 -9.42 8.95 21.98
C GLY A 365 -9.17 10.15 22.91
N GLN A 366 -10.22 10.88 23.30
CA GLN A 366 -10.13 12.02 24.22
C GLN A 366 -10.07 11.58 25.69
N ASN A 367 -10.83 10.53 26.06
CA ASN A 367 -10.81 9.98 27.41
C ASN A 367 -9.42 9.43 27.81
N ALA A 368 -8.65 8.93 26.84
CA ALA A 368 -7.26 8.44 26.96
C ALA A 368 -6.19 9.52 27.24
N ASN A 369 -6.52 10.80 27.01
CA ASN A 369 -5.58 11.94 27.04
C ASN A 369 -5.98 13.01 28.07
N SER A 370 -6.83 12.64 29.02
CA SER A 370 -7.46 13.51 30.03
C SER A 370 -6.51 14.15 31.06
N SER A 371 -5.19 14.06 30.89
CA SER A 371 -4.22 14.80 31.72
C SER A 371 -3.78 16.16 31.16
N ASN A 372 -4.07 16.50 29.89
CA ASN A 372 -3.61 17.75 29.27
C ASN A 372 -4.73 18.67 28.72
N ALA A 373 -5.97 18.50 29.20
CA ALA A 373 -7.15 19.26 28.76
C ALA A 373 -7.25 20.68 29.35
N LEU A 374 -6.15 21.44 29.39
CA LEU A 374 -6.11 22.82 29.91
C LEU A 374 -5.92 23.90 28.83
N TYR A 375 -6.09 23.57 27.56
CA TYR A 375 -6.22 24.56 26.49
C TYR A 375 -7.54 24.38 25.74
N ASN A 376 -8.49 25.26 26.05
CA ASN A 376 -9.71 25.61 25.31
C ASN A 376 -9.93 24.86 23.97
N GLY A 377 -10.84 23.89 23.96
CA GLY A 377 -11.93 23.74 22.99
C GLY A 377 -11.68 23.73 21.47
N GLN A 378 -10.44 23.81 20.97
CA GLN A 378 -10.17 23.87 19.54
C GLN A 378 -8.96 22.99 19.18
N ARG A 379 -9.25 21.71 18.93
CA ARG A 379 -8.30 20.76 18.29
C ARG A 379 -7.93 21.23 16.87
N CYS A 380 -8.78 22.04 16.25
CA CYS A 380 -8.60 22.58 14.92
C CYS A 380 -8.15 24.05 14.96
N GLN A 381 -7.06 24.35 14.27
CA GLN A 381 -6.66 25.73 14.01
C GLN A 381 -7.40 26.25 12.78
N MET A 382 -7.96 27.46 12.91
CA MET A 382 -8.80 28.09 11.89
C MET A 382 -8.24 29.45 11.50
N CYS A 383 -8.36 29.79 10.22
CA CYS A 383 -8.10 31.13 9.70
C CYS A 383 -9.16 31.56 8.70
N LEU A 384 -9.24 32.86 8.47
CA LEU A 384 -10.11 33.46 7.46
C LEU A 384 -9.35 33.63 6.14
N ARG A 385 -10.09 33.72 5.03
CA ARG A 385 -9.51 34.04 3.71
C ARG A 385 -8.76 35.37 3.68
N THR A 386 -9.19 36.31 4.52
CA THR A 386 -8.61 37.65 4.66
C THR A 386 -7.43 37.70 5.63
N ASP A 387 -7.13 36.61 6.34
CA ASP A 387 -5.97 36.57 7.22
C ASP A 387 -4.68 36.61 6.40
N SER A 388 -3.66 37.30 6.93
CA SER A 388 -2.36 37.41 6.29
C SER A 388 -1.59 36.09 6.33
N LEU A 389 -0.70 35.88 5.34
CA LEU A 389 0.19 34.71 5.32
C LEU A 389 1.03 34.61 6.60
N HIS A 390 1.49 35.73 7.15
CA HIS A 390 2.23 35.77 8.41
C HIS A 390 1.47 35.09 9.56
N LYS A 391 0.19 35.44 9.73
CA LYS A 391 -0.67 34.86 10.78
C LYS A 391 -0.82 33.36 10.60
N VAL A 392 -0.92 32.88 9.37
CA VAL A 392 -1.01 31.45 9.07
C VAL A 392 0.29 30.71 9.29
N MET A 393 1.43 31.31 8.95
CA MET A 393 2.73 30.76 9.26
C MET A 393 2.93 30.62 10.77
N GLU A 394 2.54 31.63 11.55
CA GLU A 394 2.62 31.58 13.02
C GLU A 394 1.74 30.46 13.61
N ARG A 395 0.52 30.28 13.09
CA ARG A 395 -0.38 29.20 13.54
C ARG A 395 0.13 27.81 13.17
N LEU A 396 0.68 27.64 11.97
CA LEU A 396 1.27 26.38 11.51
C LEU A 396 2.61 26.07 12.21
N ALA A 397 3.32 27.08 12.71
CA ALA A 397 4.55 26.91 13.47
C ALA A 397 4.33 26.32 14.88
N ASN A 398 3.09 26.27 15.35
CA ASN A 398 2.77 25.65 16.64
C ASN A 398 3.01 24.13 16.59
N PRO A 399 3.70 23.55 17.58
CA PRO A 399 3.93 22.10 17.63
C PRO A 399 2.61 21.32 17.56
N GLY A 400 2.57 20.28 16.72
CA GLY A 400 1.39 19.43 16.53
C GLY A 400 0.40 19.94 15.47
N VAL A 401 0.49 21.20 15.05
CA VAL A 401 -0.35 21.74 13.98
C VAL A 401 0.27 21.39 12.63
N ARG A 402 -0.33 20.43 11.91
CA ARG A 402 0.14 20.03 10.57
C ARG A 402 -0.59 20.75 9.45
N ARG A 403 -1.81 21.21 9.75
CA ARG A 403 -2.77 21.80 8.80
C ARG A 403 -3.62 22.85 9.50
N LEU A 404 -4.05 23.83 8.72
CA LEU A 404 -4.88 24.94 9.11
C LEU A 404 -6.11 24.96 8.21
N LEU A 405 -7.29 25.06 8.80
CA LEU A 405 -8.54 25.12 8.05
C LEU A 405 -8.91 26.58 7.76
N ILE A 406 -9.27 26.85 6.51
CA ILE A 406 -9.79 28.14 6.11
C ILE A 406 -11.31 28.06 6.15
N VAL A 407 -11.93 28.99 6.88
CA VAL A 407 -13.37 29.06 7.02
C VAL A 407 -13.91 30.44 6.71
N GLU A 408 -15.19 30.47 6.35
CA GLU A 408 -15.94 31.72 6.23
C GLU A 408 -16.25 32.30 7.62
N ALA A 409 -16.11 33.62 7.74
CA ALA A 409 -16.46 34.34 8.96
C ALA A 409 -17.97 34.20 9.27
N GLY A 410 -18.30 33.92 10.52
CA GLY A 410 -19.68 33.74 10.98
C GLY A 410 -20.21 32.32 10.78
N SER A 411 -20.34 31.86 9.54
CA SER A 411 -20.92 30.54 9.23
C SER A 411 -20.01 29.36 9.59
N LYS A 412 -18.69 29.60 9.72
CA LYS A 412 -17.65 28.57 9.87
C LYS A 412 -17.67 27.52 8.75
N ARG A 413 -18.26 27.84 7.59
CA ARG A 413 -18.23 26.97 6.41
C ARG A 413 -16.78 26.73 6.00
N VAL A 414 -16.41 25.47 5.78
CA VAL A 414 -15.05 25.13 5.33
C VAL A 414 -14.87 25.57 3.88
N GLU A 415 -13.84 26.37 3.63
CA GLU A 415 -13.52 26.91 2.31
C GLU A 415 -12.21 26.33 1.76
N GLY A 416 -11.33 25.85 2.63
CA GLY A 416 -10.07 25.25 2.22
C GLY A 416 -9.23 24.72 3.37
N VAL A 417 -8.07 24.16 3.03
CA VAL A 417 -7.05 23.68 3.97
C VAL A 417 -5.67 24.09 3.47
N ILE A 418 -4.83 24.56 4.40
CA ILE A 418 -3.42 24.87 4.14
C ILE A 418 -2.58 23.98 5.03
N SER A 419 -1.67 23.22 4.42
CA SER A 419 -0.70 22.41 5.15
C SER A 419 0.65 23.11 5.27
N LEU A 420 1.48 22.63 6.22
CA LEU A 420 2.89 23.03 6.29
C LEU A 420 3.61 22.84 4.96
N SER A 421 3.34 21.73 4.26
CA SER A 421 3.97 21.45 2.97
C SER A 421 3.59 22.47 1.91
N ASP A 422 2.35 22.95 1.89
CA ASP A 422 1.90 23.94 0.90
C ASP A 422 2.64 25.27 1.10
N VAL A 423 2.82 25.70 2.35
CA VAL A 423 3.57 26.92 2.68
C VAL A 423 5.03 26.80 2.22
N PHE A 424 5.69 25.67 2.49
CA PHE A 424 7.08 25.50 2.06
C PHE A 424 7.23 25.33 0.54
N ARG A 425 6.29 24.67 -0.14
CA ARG A 425 6.27 24.62 -1.62
C ARG A 425 6.14 26.01 -2.22
N PHE A 426 5.24 26.82 -1.68
CA PHE A 426 5.07 28.20 -2.08
C PHE A 426 6.33 29.06 -1.82
N LEU A 427 6.90 29.00 -0.61
CA LEU A 427 8.08 29.80 -0.24
C LEU A 427 9.35 29.38 -0.97
N LEU A 428 9.49 28.10 -1.33
CA LEU A 428 10.67 27.56 -2.01
C LEU A 428 10.50 27.52 -3.55
N GLY A 429 9.28 27.73 -4.06
CA GLY A 429 8.97 27.73 -5.49
C GLY A 429 9.07 26.34 -6.14
N VAL A 430 8.62 25.29 -5.44
CA VAL A 430 8.72 23.87 -5.85
C VAL A 430 7.39 23.14 -5.94
#